data_AF-A0A7X8REF1-F1
#
_entry.id   AF-A0A7X8REF1-F1
#
_cell.length_a   1.000
_cell.length_b   1.000
_cell.length_c   1.000
_cell.angle_alpha   90.00
_cell.angle_beta   90.00
_cell.angle_gamma   90.00
#
_symmetry.space_group_name_H-M   'P 1'
#
loop_
_entity.id
_entity.type
_entity.pdbx_description
1 polymer ?
#
loop_
_entity_poly.entity_id
_entity_poly.type
_entity_poly.pdbx_seq_one_letter_code
_entity_poly.pdbx_strand_id
1 'polypeptide(L)'
;MVGVLSIDFDYFINASSEKRNMYFPDVNYEMPNDMLQSIWKKRYLRYPELKQVGVIDDYYFLKSYLRNLKIARENFLKVDNHKYIKSIIDRIPTKLKLKIVNIDFHHDYYHYYKGSDSWNCGNWLRRVIEERPNTKVKWIRRKDSQVYSLDGLFPFEHTEDIRSIHKDKFDYLFICKSPEWSPIHLNKKFEELASSVL
;
A
#
# COMPACT_ATOMS: atom_id res chain seq x y z
N MET A 1 -20.53 -2.06 9.94
CA MET A 1 -19.38 -1.22 9.53
C MET A 1 -18.74 -1.96 8.39
N VAL A 2 -18.48 -1.30 7.27
CA VAL A 2 -17.89 -1.92 6.09
C VAL A 2 -16.38 -1.91 6.25
N GLY A 3 -15.75 -3.07 6.18
CA GLY A 3 -14.30 -3.25 6.32
C GLY A 3 -13.59 -3.31 4.98
N VAL A 4 -12.56 -2.49 4.80
CA VAL A 4 -11.66 -2.50 3.64
C VAL A 4 -10.27 -2.89 4.12
N LEU A 5 -9.72 -3.98 3.58
CA LEU A 5 -8.31 -4.31 3.71
C LEU A 5 -7.58 -3.69 2.51
N SER A 6 -6.71 -2.73 2.78
CA SER A 6 -5.78 -2.17 1.79
C SER A 6 -4.39 -2.72 2.02
N ILE A 7 -3.73 -3.18 0.95
CA ILE A 7 -2.37 -3.74 1.00
C ILE A 7 -1.55 -3.05 -0.08
N ASP A 8 -0.50 -2.35 0.33
CA ASP A 8 0.58 -1.95 -0.56
C ASP A 8 1.69 -3.00 -0.50
N PHE A 9 2.09 -3.51 -1.67
CA PHE A 9 3.13 -4.54 -1.77
C PHE A 9 4.50 -4.03 -1.31
N ASP A 10 4.72 -2.72 -1.35
CA ASP A 10 5.97 -2.13 -0.94
C ASP A 10 6.30 -2.36 0.56
N TYR A 11 5.29 -2.63 1.39
CA TYR A 11 5.43 -3.03 2.78
C TYR A 11 6.35 -4.25 2.92
N PHE A 12 6.23 -5.21 2.00
CA PHE A 12 6.94 -6.49 2.11
C PHE A 12 8.40 -6.43 1.66
N ILE A 13 8.82 -5.36 1.00
CA ILE A 13 10.17 -5.29 0.42
C ILE A 13 11.21 -5.25 1.55
N ASN A 14 12.13 -6.21 1.54
CA ASN A 14 13.18 -6.37 2.54
C ASN A 14 14.33 -5.37 2.32
N ALA A 15 13.98 -4.09 2.45
CA ALA A 15 14.88 -2.96 2.45
C ALA A 15 14.45 -2.00 3.57
N SER A 16 15.43 -1.41 4.26
CA SER A 16 15.17 -0.35 5.24
C SER A 16 14.80 0.95 4.55
N SER A 17 14.15 1.88 5.25
CA SER A 17 13.91 3.26 4.78
C SER A 17 15.18 3.92 4.22
N GLU A 18 16.31 3.79 4.92
CA GLU A 18 17.62 4.29 4.47
C GLU A 18 18.06 3.70 3.13
N LYS A 19 17.97 2.37 2.98
CA LYS A 19 18.33 1.68 1.72
C LYS A 19 17.39 2.09 0.58
N ARG A 20 16.10 2.26 0.86
CA ARG A 20 15.13 2.75 -0.13
C ARG A 20 15.55 4.13 -0.62
N ASN A 21 15.80 5.07 0.29
CA ASN A 21 16.23 6.44 -0.03
C ASN A 21 17.52 6.48 -0.85
N MET A 22 18.48 5.60 -0.56
CA MET A 22 19.76 5.59 -1.25
C MET A 22 19.70 4.93 -2.63
N TYR A 23 19.00 3.79 -2.73
CA TYR A 23 19.14 2.89 -3.88
C TYR A 23 17.93 2.88 -4.82
N PHE A 24 16.71 3.15 -4.32
CA PHE A 24 15.50 3.04 -5.14
C PHE A 24 15.38 4.22 -6.12
N PRO A 25 14.55 4.10 -7.17
CA PRO A 25 14.24 5.22 -8.05
C PRO A 25 13.74 6.43 -7.26
N ASP A 26 14.27 7.60 -7.61
CA ASP A 26 13.75 8.89 -7.16
C ASP A 26 12.88 9.39 -8.31
N VAL A 27 11.60 9.06 -8.26
CA VAL A 27 10.63 9.26 -9.35
C VAL A 27 9.33 9.80 -8.79
N ASN A 28 8.66 10.62 -9.61
CA ASN A 28 7.31 11.05 -9.30
C ASN A 28 6.32 9.91 -9.59
N TYR A 29 5.28 9.84 -8.77
CA TYR A 29 4.08 9.06 -9.07
C TYR A 29 3.52 9.50 -10.43
N GLU A 30 3.02 8.56 -11.24
CA GLU A 30 2.41 8.77 -12.57
C GLU A 30 3.34 8.73 -13.80
N MET A 31 4.54 8.20 -13.66
CA MET A 31 5.41 7.97 -14.82
C MET A 31 4.94 6.80 -15.71
N PRO A 32 5.15 6.86 -17.04
CA PRO A 32 4.90 5.72 -17.92
C PRO A 32 5.70 4.49 -17.49
N ASN A 33 5.06 3.31 -17.53
CA ASN A 33 5.66 2.05 -17.06
C ASN A 33 6.99 1.73 -17.74
N ASP A 34 7.12 1.97 -19.06
CA ASP A 34 8.37 1.72 -19.80
C ASP A 34 9.53 2.60 -19.30
N MET A 35 9.22 3.84 -18.93
CA MET A 35 10.19 4.78 -18.38
C MET A 35 10.63 4.33 -16.98
N LEU A 36 9.67 3.93 -16.14
CA LEU A 36 9.96 3.39 -14.81
C LEU A 36 10.82 2.11 -14.88
N GLN A 37 10.52 1.21 -15.82
CA GLN A 37 11.33 0.03 -16.06
C GLN A 37 12.76 0.36 -16.47
N SER A 38 12.93 1.36 -17.34
CA SER A 38 14.27 1.85 -17.74
C SER A 38 15.05 2.41 -16.55
N ILE A 39 14.40 3.15 -15.64
CA ILE A 39 15.04 3.69 -14.44
C ILE A 39 15.47 2.57 -13.49
N TRP A 40 14.62 1.59 -13.24
CA TRP A 40 14.97 0.40 -12.45
C TRP A 40 16.15 -0.37 -13.06
N LYS A 41 16.18 -0.56 -14.39
CA LYS A 41 17.33 -1.18 -15.08
C LYS A 41 18.61 -0.38 -14.82
N LYS A 42 18.58 0.95 -14.91
CA LYS A 42 19.73 1.81 -14.56
C LYS A 42 20.14 1.68 -13.09
N ARG A 43 19.16 1.61 -12.17
CA ARG A 43 19.43 1.39 -10.74
C ARG A 43 20.12 0.04 -10.49
N TYR A 44 19.70 -1.04 -11.15
CA TYR A 44 20.36 -2.34 -11.03
C TYR A 44 21.76 -2.40 -11.64
N LEU A 45 22.05 -1.59 -12.67
CA LEU A 45 23.41 -1.48 -13.20
C LEU A 45 24.32 -0.74 -12.22
N ARG A 46 23.80 0.31 -11.57
CA ARG A 46 24.55 1.11 -10.60
C ARG A 46 24.72 0.40 -9.25
N TYR A 47 23.71 -0.34 -8.82
CA TYR A 47 23.63 -1.03 -7.53
C TYR A 47 23.17 -2.49 -7.73
N PRO A 48 24.05 -3.40 -8.18
CA PRO A 48 23.69 -4.80 -8.45
C PRO A 48 23.11 -5.56 -7.25
N GLU A 49 23.48 -5.18 -6.03
CA GLU A 49 22.98 -5.73 -4.76
C GLU A 49 21.47 -5.59 -4.60
N LEU A 50 20.84 -4.63 -5.29
CA LEU A 50 19.38 -4.50 -5.32
C LEU A 50 18.67 -5.74 -5.84
N LYS A 51 19.34 -6.57 -6.65
CA LYS A 51 18.78 -7.86 -7.14
C LYS A 51 18.67 -8.94 -6.07
N GLN A 52 19.30 -8.73 -4.91
CA GLN A 52 19.24 -9.65 -3.76
C GLN A 52 18.11 -9.26 -2.78
N VAL A 53 17.47 -8.11 -2.99
CA VAL A 53 16.37 -7.65 -2.14
C VAL A 53 15.20 -8.63 -2.27
N GLY A 54 14.84 -9.26 -1.17
CA GLY A 54 13.70 -10.18 -1.10
C GLY A 54 12.45 -9.54 -0.50
N VAL A 55 11.58 -10.39 0.03
CA VAL A 55 10.44 -10.01 0.87
C VAL A 55 10.68 -10.42 2.33
N ILE A 56 10.07 -9.71 3.28
CA ILE A 56 10.11 -10.03 4.72
C ILE A 56 9.13 -11.17 5.08
N ASP A 57 9.25 -11.74 6.27
CA ASP A 57 8.42 -12.89 6.72
C ASP A 57 6.91 -12.60 6.76
N ASP A 58 6.53 -11.35 7.03
CA ASP A 58 5.14 -10.90 7.02
C ASP A 58 4.45 -11.16 5.67
N TYR A 59 5.21 -11.22 4.57
CA TYR A 59 4.70 -11.62 3.26
C TYR A 59 4.08 -13.02 3.30
N TYR A 60 4.78 -13.99 3.91
CA TYR A 60 4.33 -15.37 3.96
C TYR A 60 3.16 -15.54 4.92
N PHE A 61 3.16 -14.81 6.02
CA PHE A 61 2.01 -14.72 6.92
C PHE A 61 0.77 -14.20 6.19
N LEU A 62 0.88 -13.04 5.53
CA LEU A 62 -0.25 -12.44 4.82
C LEU A 62 -0.71 -13.32 3.66
N LYS A 63 0.22 -13.92 2.91
CA LYS A 63 -0.12 -14.88 1.85
C LYS A 63 -0.96 -16.03 2.40
N SER A 64 -0.61 -16.59 3.57
CA SER A 64 -1.41 -17.64 4.22
C SER A 64 -2.77 -17.13 4.71
N TYR A 65 -2.81 -15.91 5.25
CA TYR A 65 -4.06 -15.26 5.65
C TYR A 65 -5.03 -15.08 4.46
N LEU A 66 -4.53 -14.56 3.34
CA LEU A 66 -5.33 -14.30 2.14
C LEU A 66 -5.94 -15.57 1.54
N ARG A 67 -5.25 -16.72 1.61
CA ARG A 67 -5.78 -18.02 1.17
C ARG A 67 -7.04 -18.47 1.91
N ASN A 68 -7.25 -17.95 3.13
CA ASN A 68 -8.40 -18.25 3.95
C ASN A 68 -9.43 -17.11 3.97
N LEU A 69 -9.10 -15.97 3.36
CA LEU A 69 -9.94 -14.79 3.36
C LEU A 69 -11.04 -14.93 2.31
N LYS A 70 -12.31 -14.91 2.76
CA LYS A 70 -13.47 -15.03 1.87
C LYS A 70 -13.93 -13.64 1.42
N ILE A 71 -13.55 -13.24 0.21
CA ILE A 71 -13.97 -11.99 -0.43
C ILE A 71 -14.63 -12.32 -1.76
N ALA A 72 -15.78 -11.72 -2.02
CA ALA A 72 -16.44 -11.85 -3.32
C ALA A 72 -15.56 -11.23 -4.42
N ARG A 73 -15.49 -11.85 -5.60
CA ARG A 73 -14.56 -11.44 -6.66
C ARG A 73 -14.74 -9.98 -7.07
N GLU A 74 -15.98 -9.50 -7.09
CA GLU A 74 -16.35 -8.11 -7.36
C GLU A 74 -15.85 -7.13 -6.30
N ASN A 75 -15.56 -7.60 -5.08
CA ASN A 75 -15.06 -6.78 -3.97
C ASN A 75 -13.53 -6.81 -3.85
N PHE A 76 -12.85 -7.52 -4.74
CA PHE A 76 -11.39 -7.55 -4.84
C PHE A 76 -10.90 -6.67 -6.00
N LEU A 77 -9.90 -5.82 -5.73
CA LEU A 77 -9.22 -5.01 -6.73
C LEU A 77 -7.71 -5.17 -6.63
N LYS A 78 -7.08 -5.53 -7.76
CA LYS A 78 -5.63 -5.57 -7.97
C LYS A 78 -5.23 -4.47 -8.95
N VAL A 79 -4.33 -3.59 -8.55
CA VAL A 79 -3.87 -2.45 -9.36
C VAL A 79 -2.39 -2.17 -9.13
N ASP A 80 -1.80 -1.31 -9.97
CA ASP A 80 -0.42 -0.88 -9.81
C ASP A 80 -0.25 0.35 -8.91
N ASN A 81 -1.31 1.13 -8.67
CA ASN A 81 -1.22 2.43 -7.99
C ASN A 81 -2.27 2.58 -6.88
N HIS A 82 -1.84 3.03 -5.70
CA HIS A 82 -2.66 3.06 -4.49
C HIS A 82 -3.86 4.01 -4.63
N LYS A 83 -3.75 5.06 -5.45
CA LYS A 83 -4.84 6.02 -5.68
C LYS A 83 -6.14 5.36 -6.15
N TYR A 84 -6.07 4.22 -6.83
CA TYR A 84 -7.27 3.52 -7.33
C TYR A 84 -8.12 2.87 -6.24
N ILE A 85 -7.68 2.85 -4.98
CA ILE A 85 -8.52 2.45 -3.85
C ILE A 85 -9.83 3.25 -3.79
N LYS A 86 -9.82 4.49 -4.32
CA LYS A 86 -11.02 5.32 -4.50
C LYS A 86 -12.18 4.55 -5.13
N SER A 87 -11.91 3.70 -6.11
CA SER A 87 -12.93 2.89 -6.78
C SER A 87 -13.62 1.88 -5.85
N ILE A 88 -12.94 1.41 -4.79
CA ILE A 88 -13.59 0.63 -3.73
C ILE A 88 -14.42 1.54 -2.83
N ILE A 89 -13.84 2.65 -2.37
CA ILE A 89 -14.49 3.57 -1.42
C ILE A 89 -15.77 4.18 -1.98
N ASP A 90 -15.75 4.59 -3.26
CA ASP A 90 -16.88 5.21 -3.96
C ASP A 90 -18.07 4.25 -4.13
N ARG A 91 -17.82 2.93 -4.14
CA ARG A 91 -18.89 1.91 -4.20
C ARG A 91 -19.61 1.73 -2.87
N ILE A 92 -19.02 2.18 -1.76
CA ILE A 92 -19.57 2.01 -0.41
C ILE A 92 -20.47 3.23 -0.10
N PRO A 93 -21.80 3.04 0.10
CA PRO A 93 -22.71 4.15 0.40
C PRO A 93 -22.21 5.01 1.56
N THR A 94 -22.22 6.34 1.40
CA THR A 94 -21.68 7.32 2.36
C THR A 94 -22.30 7.20 3.76
N LYS A 95 -23.57 6.79 3.85
CA LYS A 95 -24.29 6.52 5.12
C LYS A 95 -23.72 5.36 5.95
N LEU A 96 -22.95 4.46 5.34
CA LEU A 96 -22.33 3.34 6.05
C LEU A 96 -21.01 3.79 6.68
N LYS A 97 -20.80 3.36 7.94
CA LYS A 97 -19.51 3.53 8.63
C LYS A 97 -18.45 2.66 7.96
N LEU A 98 -17.30 3.26 7.71
CA LEU A 98 -16.15 2.64 7.05
C LEU A 98 -15.05 2.33 8.08
N LYS A 99 -14.39 1.18 7.93
CA LYS A 99 -13.12 0.87 8.57
C LYS A 99 -12.10 0.49 7.49
N ILE A 100 -10.95 1.14 7.51
CA ILE A 100 -9.82 0.81 6.65
C ILE A 100 -8.69 0.27 7.51
N VAL A 101 -8.22 -0.92 7.18
CA VAL A 101 -6.93 -1.44 7.66
C VAL A 101 -5.96 -1.34 6.49
N ASN A 102 -4.95 -0.49 6.60
CA ASN A 102 -3.92 -0.30 5.57
C ASN A 102 -2.63 -1.03 5.99
N ILE A 103 -2.17 -1.99 5.20
CA ILE A 103 -0.86 -2.64 5.35
C ILE A 103 0.06 -2.00 4.32
N ASP A 104 0.96 -1.13 4.77
CA ASP A 104 1.68 -0.23 3.87
C ASP A 104 2.96 0.28 4.54
N PHE A 105 4.02 0.47 3.76
CA PHE A 105 5.22 1.14 4.25
C PHE A 105 4.98 2.64 4.53
N HIS A 106 4.06 3.26 3.79
CA HIS A 106 3.68 4.67 3.85
C HIS A 106 2.29 4.82 4.50
N HIS A 107 2.03 5.97 5.11
CA HIS A 107 0.75 6.23 5.78
C HIS A 107 -0.30 6.87 4.87
N ASP A 108 0.08 7.32 3.66
CA ASP A 108 -0.79 7.90 2.62
C ASP A 108 -1.75 9.01 3.07
N TYR A 109 -1.33 9.76 4.09
CA TYR A 109 -2.11 10.77 4.81
C TYR A 109 -1.45 12.15 4.74
N TYR A 110 -0.60 12.38 3.75
CA TYR A 110 -0.01 13.69 3.59
C TYR A 110 -1.06 14.70 3.10
N HIS A 111 -0.93 15.93 3.57
CA HIS A 111 -1.72 17.05 3.09
C HIS A 111 -0.97 17.80 1.98
N TYR A 112 -0.70 17.10 0.87
CA TYR A 112 -0.11 17.72 -0.32
C TYR A 112 -0.89 17.35 -1.57
N TYR A 113 -1.07 18.32 -2.46
CA TYR A 113 -1.46 18.16 -3.86
C TYR A 113 -1.14 19.45 -4.61
N LYS A 114 -1.09 19.39 -5.94
CA LYS A 114 -0.95 20.57 -6.80
C LYS A 114 -2.00 20.55 -7.89
N GLY A 115 -2.64 21.69 -8.13
CA GLY A 115 -3.64 21.84 -9.19
C GLY A 115 -4.77 20.81 -9.09
N SER A 116 -4.97 20.03 -10.15
CA SER A 116 -6.01 19.01 -10.26
C SER A 116 -5.67 17.66 -9.60
N ASP A 117 -4.44 17.45 -9.11
CA ASP A 117 -3.98 16.19 -8.49
C ASP A 117 -4.45 16.06 -7.02
N SER A 118 -5.72 16.38 -6.76
CA SER A 118 -6.31 16.36 -5.43
C SER A 118 -6.44 14.96 -4.81
N TRP A 119 -6.10 13.90 -5.55
CA TRP A 119 -6.14 12.51 -5.11
C TRP A 119 -5.01 11.68 -5.74
N ASN A 120 -4.02 11.31 -4.93
CA ASN A 120 -2.83 10.56 -5.34
C ASN A 120 -2.42 9.53 -4.26
N CYS A 121 -1.34 8.77 -4.51
CA CYS A 121 -0.88 7.74 -3.57
C CYS A 121 -0.60 8.29 -2.18
N GLY A 122 0.09 9.42 -2.05
CA GLY A 122 0.51 9.91 -0.73
C GLY A 122 -0.58 10.62 0.06
N ASN A 123 -1.75 10.90 -0.53
CA ASN A 123 -2.82 11.66 0.14
C ASN A 123 -4.20 10.99 0.11
N TRP A 124 -4.38 9.84 -0.54
CA TRP A 124 -5.72 9.26 -0.72
C TRP A 124 -6.45 9.06 0.61
N LEU A 125 -5.73 8.65 1.67
CA LEU A 125 -6.36 8.41 2.96
C LEU A 125 -6.83 9.73 3.58
N ARG A 126 -6.05 10.80 3.41
CA ARG A 126 -6.44 12.14 3.86
C ARG A 126 -7.76 12.57 3.22
N ARG A 127 -7.89 12.35 1.92
CA ARG A 127 -9.11 12.66 1.16
C ARG A 127 -10.31 11.83 1.63
N VAL A 128 -10.12 10.54 1.91
CA VAL A 128 -11.18 9.69 2.51
C VAL A 128 -11.65 10.25 3.84
N ILE A 129 -10.74 10.69 4.71
CA ILE A 129 -11.12 11.24 6.02
C ILE A 129 -11.86 12.57 5.88
N GLU A 130 -11.44 13.43 4.96
CA GLU A 130 -12.13 14.70 4.68
C GLU A 130 -13.55 14.46 4.15
N GLU A 131 -13.74 13.50 3.26
CA GLU A 131 -15.05 13.12 2.72
C GLU A 131 -15.91 12.33 3.72
N ARG A 132 -15.29 11.53 4.58
CA ARG A 132 -15.94 10.61 5.53
C ARG A 132 -15.25 10.67 6.90
N PRO A 133 -15.47 11.73 7.71
CA PRO A 133 -14.73 11.97 8.97
C PRO A 133 -14.87 10.87 10.03
N ASN A 134 -15.93 10.07 9.97
CA ASN A 134 -16.20 8.97 10.89
C ASN A 134 -15.52 7.63 10.49
N THR A 135 -14.65 7.65 9.47
CA THR A 135 -13.91 6.47 9.04
C THR A 135 -12.92 6.05 10.13
N LYS A 136 -12.97 4.77 10.51
CA LYS A 136 -11.96 4.19 11.39
C LYS A 136 -10.76 3.76 10.58
N VAL A 137 -9.56 4.12 11.02
CA VAL A 137 -8.31 3.78 10.34
C VAL A 137 -7.43 2.99 11.28
N LYS A 138 -6.80 1.95 10.76
CA LYS A 138 -5.70 1.24 11.38
C LYS A 138 -4.59 1.06 10.36
N TRP A 139 -3.39 1.55 10.66
CA TRP A 139 -2.22 1.39 9.80
C TRP A 139 -1.28 0.33 10.38
N ILE A 140 -1.06 -0.74 9.63
CA ILE A 140 -0.06 -1.76 9.93
C ILE A 140 1.19 -1.36 9.17
N ARG A 141 2.15 -0.82 9.91
CA ARG A 141 3.36 -0.20 9.39
C ARG A 141 4.57 -1.07 9.66
N ARG A 142 5.70 -0.74 9.03
CA ARG A 142 7.00 -1.27 9.45
C ARG A 142 7.59 -0.45 10.59
N LYS A 143 8.51 -1.05 11.33
CA LYS A 143 9.23 -0.39 12.43
C LYS A 143 9.94 0.89 11.98
N ASP A 144 10.46 0.89 10.76
CA ASP A 144 11.20 1.99 10.14
C ASP A 144 10.37 2.83 9.16
N SER A 145 9.04 2.69 9.16
CA SER A 145 8.12 3.59 8.45
C SER A 145 8.12 4.99 9.07
N GLN A 146 7.95 6.02 8.22
CA GLN A 146 7.78 7.40 8.68
C GLN A 146 6.41 7.59 9.35
N VAL A 147 6.38 8.03 10.59
CA VAL A 147 5.13 8.25 11.35
C VAL A 147 4.68 9.70 11.43
N TYR A 148 5.48 10.63 10.91
CA TYR A 148 5.16 12.06 10.90
C TYR A 148 4.86 12.55 9.49
N SER A 149 3.83 13.38 9.36
CA SER A 149 3.60 14.24 8.19
C SER A 149 3.98 15.69 8.53
N LEU A 150 3.79 16.60 7.57
CA LEU A 150 3.92 18.04 7.82
C LEU A 150 2.95 18.56 8.89
N ASP A 151 1.82 17.87 9.10
CA ASP A 151 0.81 18.21 10.09
C ASP A 151 1.08 17.57 11.48
N GLY A 152 2.23 16.89 11.63
CA GLY A 152 2.62 16.23 12.88
C GLY A 152 2.49 14.70 12.82
N LEU A 153 2.33 14.07 13.99
CA LEU A 153 2.24 12.61 14.09
C LEU A 153 0.97 12.08 13.39
N PHE A 154 1.08 10.96 12.68
CA PHE A 154 -0.07 10.27 12.09
C PHE A 154 -1.14 9.99 13.18
N PRO A 155 -2.36 10.52 13.03
CA PRO A 155 -3.27 10.67 14.17
C PRO A 155 -4.15 9.44 14.45
N PHE A 156 -4.00 8.35 13.69
CA PHE A 156 -4.84 7.15 13.81
C PHE A 156 -4.10 5.97 14.43
N GLU A 157 -4.86 4.94 14.82
CA GLU A 157 -4.31 3.68 15.32
C GLU A 157 -3.26 3.14 14.34
N HIS A 158 -2.07 2.82 14.84
CA HIS A 158 -1.06 2.15 14.04
C HIS A 158 -0.28 1.12 14.86
N THR A 159 0.18 0.05 14.21
CA THR A 159 0.90 -1.05 14.85
C THR A 159 1.94 -1.64 13.90
N GLU A 160 2.96 -2.29 14.47
CA GLU A 160 3.96 -3.08 13.73
C GLU A 160 3.57 -4.56 13.64
N ASP A 161 2.53 -4.97 14.37
CA ASP A 161 2.06 -6.36 14.40
C ASP A 161 1.07 -6.64 13.26
N ILE A 162 1.54 -7.25 12.18
CA ILE A 162 0.69 -7.68 11.06
C ILE A 162 -0.37 -8.69 11.49
N ARG A 163 -0.14 -9.49 12.54
CA ARG A 163 -1.11 -10.51 13.00
C ARG A 163 -2.35 -9.89 13.60
N SER A 164 -2.28 -8.60 13.95
CA SER A 164 -3.43 -7.85 14.41
C SER A 164 -4.57 -7.78 13.38
N ILE A 165 -4.35 -8.09 12.09
CA ILE A 165 -5.42 -8.20 11.08
C ILE A 165 -6.49 -9.23 11.43
N HIS A 166 -6.17 -10.27 12.22
CA HIS A 166 -7.14 -11.30 12.61
C HIS A 166 -8.27 -10.76 13.51
N LYS A 167 -8.09 -9.57 14.08
CA LYS A 167 -9.11 -8.90 14.91
C LYS A 167 -10.18 -8.20 14.05
N ASP A 168 -9.93 -8.10 12.75
CA ASP A 168 -10.72 -7.32 11.82
C ASP A 168 -11.49 -8.23 10.83
N LYS A 169 -12.64 -7.75 10.35
CA LYS A 169 -13.42 -8.39 9.29
C LYS A 169 -13.43 -7.49 8.07
N PHE A 170 -13.37 -8.09 6.89
CA PHE A 170 -13.23 -7.37 5.63
C PHE A 170 -14.32 -7.79 4.64
N ASP A 171 -14.95 -6.78 4.04
CA ASP A 171 -15.93 -6.93 2.96
C ASP A 171 -15.29 -6.67 1.60
N TYR A 172 -14.21 -5.88 1.58
CA TYR A 172 -13.44 -5.52 0.40
C TYR A 172 -11.94 -5.74 0.60
N LEU A 173 -11.26 -6.06 -0.50
CA LEU A 173 -9.82 -6.21 -0.56
C LEU A 173 -9.25 -5.37 -1.70
N PHE A 174 -8.22 -4.60 -1.39
CA PHE A 174 -7.43 -3.83 -2.32
C PHE A 174 -5.97 -4.24 -2.20
N ILE A 175 -5.32 -4.55 -3.34
CA ILE A 175 -3.89 -4.85 -3.39
C ILE A 175 -3.24 -3.97 -4.46
N CYS A 176 -2.27 -3.17 -4.04
CA CYS A 176 -1.44 -2.30 -4.88
C CYS A 176 -0.03 -2.86 -5.03
N LYS A 177 0.55 -2.71 -6.22
CA LYS A 177 1.94 -3.10 -6.51
C LYS A 177 2.96 -2.04 -6.12
N SER A 178 2.64 -0.76 -6.31
CA SER A 178 3.53 0.38 -6.14
C SER A 178 4.87 0.19 -6.85
N PRO A 179 4.89 0.16 -8.20
CA PRO A 179 6.07 -0.20 -8.99
C PRO A 179 7.27 0.76 -8.80
N GLU A 180 7.04 1.99 -8.32
CA GLU A 180 8.07 2.94 -7.91
C GLU A 180 8.86 2.45 -6.70
N TRP A 181 8.18 1.74 -5.79
CA TRP A 181 8.71 1.23 -4.53
C TRP A 181 8.99 -0.28 -4.55
N SER A 182 8.69 -0.94 -5.67
CA SER A 182 8.79 -2.40 -5.81
C SER A 182 9.80 -2.80 -6.88
N PRO A 183 10.95 -3.41 -6.50
CA PRO A 183 11.93 -3.93 -7.43
C PRO A 183 11.31 -4.89 -8.48
N ILE A 184 11.59 -4.67 -9.76
CA ILE A 184 11.00 -5.43 -10.90
C ILE A 184 11.13 -6.95 -10.74
N HIS A 185 12.24 -7.45 -10.22
CA HIS A 185 12.46 -8.89 -10.06
C HIS A 185 11.49 -9.54 -9.05
N LEU A 186 10.82 -8.73 -8.21
CA LEU A 186 9.79 -9.17 -7.25
C LEU A 186 8.37 -9.11 -7.82
N ASN A 187 8.18 -8.77 -9.10
CA ASN A 187 6.85 -8.79 -9.74
C ASN A 187 6.14 -10.15 -9.59
N LYS A 188 6.90 -11.26 -9.63
CA LYS A 188 6.33 -12.60 -9.41
C LYS A 188 5.79 -12.77 -7.98
N LYS A 189 6.44 -12.17 -6.99
CA LYS A 189 5.98 -12.20 -5.59
C LYS A 189 4.71 -11.39 -5.37
N PHE A 190 4.56 -10.27 -6.06
CA PHE A 190 3.31 -9.52 -6.09
C PHE A 190 2.17 -10.37 -6.67
N GLU A 191 2.38 -10.97 -7.85
CA GLU A 191 1.37 -11.83 -8.49
C GLU A 191 1.01 -13.04 -7.61
N GLU A 192 2.00 -13.70 -7.01
CA GLU A 192 1.78 -14.78 -6.04
C GLU A 192 0.90 -14.35 -4.85
N LEU A 193 1.09 -13.14 -4.33
CA LEU A 193 0.30 -12.61 -3.21
C LEU A 193 -1.13 -12.31 -3.65
N ALA A 194 -1.29 -11.58 -4.76
CA ALA A 194 -2.59 -11.19 -5.27
C ALA A 194 -3.45 -12.40 -5.71
N SER A 195 -2.82 -13.44 -6.26
CA SER A 195 -3.51 -14.69 -6.60
C SER A 195 -3.87 -15.56 -5.39
N SER A 196 -3.38 -15.24 -4.20
CA SER A 196 -3.70 -16.03 -2.99
C SER A 196 -5.12 -15.80 -2.47
N VAL A 197 -5.85 -14.85 -3.04
CA VAL A 197 -7.26 -14.53 -2.71
C VAL A 197 -8.24 -15.38 -3.52
N LEU A 198 -7.76 -16.01 -4.60
CA LEU A 198 -8.55 -16.75 -5.59
C LEU A 198 -8.70 -18.23 -5.24
#